data_AF-A0A5E6NBD9-F1
#
_entry.id   AF-A0A5E6NBD9-F1
#
_cell.length_a   1.000
_cell.length_b   1.000
_cell.length_c   1.000
_cell.angle_alpha   90.00
_cell.angle_beta   90.00
_cell.angle_gamma   90.00
#
_symmetry.space_group_name_H-M   'P 1'
#
loop_
_entity.id
_entity.type
_entity.pdbx_description
1 polymer ?
#
loop_
_entity_poly.entity_id
_entity_poly.type
_entity_poly.pdbx_seq_one_letter_code
_entity_poly.pdbx_strand_id
1 'polypeptide(L)'
;MKLIKKISCFTTVLAQQPKDKNKIYSLHEPDVYVIAKGKDHKQYEYGNKVSIVSTKDTNIIVGVASHDKNIHDSKTLTVAISHANSNRNKPIKQAVCDRGYVGAKVVLGANIILPKKALKRDNRYQRDKKRKLCKRRAAIEPIIGHLKSDFRLSRNLLKGQVGDEINVLMAALCLEFEKVANCHCYFFVLAKSWVVYGEKSLFFLLHSVKYCQSKYSAIVLNV
;
A
#
# COMPACT_ATOMS: atom_id res chain seq x y z
N MET A 1 27.49 21.93 -7.56
CA MET A 1 26.03 21.72 -7.74
C MET A 1 25.21 21.64 -6.44
N LYS A 2 25.67 20.97 -5.36
CA LYS A 2 24.92 20.84 -4.09
C LYS A 2 24.70 22.16 -3.32
N LEU A 3 25.68 23.07 -3.32
CA LEU A 3 25.60 24.35 -2.58
C LEU A 3 24.56 25.30 -3.20
N ILE A 4 24.58 25.42 -4.54
CA ILE A 4 23.65 26.25 -5.31
C ILE A 4 22.19 25.83 -5.06
N LYS A 5 21.91 24.51 -5.07
CA LYS A 5 20.58 23.99 -4.72
C LYS A 5 20.13 24.36 -3.31
N LYS A 6 21.04 24.33 -2.32
CA LYS A 6 20.72 24.74 -0.94
C LYS A 6 20.38 26.21 -0.86
N ILE A 7 21.21 27.09 -1.44
CA ILE A 7 20.97 28.54 -1.44
C ILE A 7 19.64 28.88 -2.15
N SER A 8 19.35 28.21 -3.27
CA SER A 8 18.08 28.33 -3.97
C SER A 8 16.88 27.88 -3.12
N CYS A 9 17.01 26.80 -2.33
CA CYS A 9 15.97 26.38 -1.40
C CYS A 9 15.70 27.44 -0.32
N PHE A 10 16.75 27.99 0.31
CA PHE A 10 16.62 29.03 1.35
C PHE A 10 15.93 30.29 0.83
N THR A 11 16.34 30.77 -0.34
CA THR A 11 15.72 31.95 -0.97
C THR A 11 14.25 31.71 -1.31
N THR A 12 13.91 30.50 -1.77
CA THR A 12 12.51 30.12 -2.04
C THR A 12 11.68 30.10 -0.76
N VAL A 13 12.20 29.55 0.33
CA VAL A 13 11.51 29.52 1.64
C VAL A 13 11.25 30.92 2.18
N LEU A 14 12.23 31.83 2.07
CA LEU A 14 12.08 33.22 2.51
C LEU A 14 11.06 34.02 1.68
N ALA A 15 10.90 33.67 0.40
CA ALA A 15 9.95 34.34 -0.50
C ALA A 15 8.51 33.82 -0.37
N GLN A 16 8.29 32.66 0.24
CA GLN A 16 6.98 32.00 0.31
C GLN A 16 5.96 32.79 1.14
N GLN A 17 4.75 32.91 0.62
CA GLN A 17 3.61 33.57 1.25
C GLN A 17 2.58 32.56 1.80
N PRO A 18 1.69 32.97 2.73
CA PRO A 18 0.68 32.10 3.32
C PRO A 18 -0.26 31.41 2.33
N LYS A 19 -0.50 31.98 1.15
CA LYS A 19 -1.45 31.44 0.14
C LYS A 19 -0.77 30.68 -1.01
N ASP A 20 0.54 30.56 -1.00
CA ASP A 20 1.28 29.91 -2.08
C ASP A 20 1.04 28.40 -2.13
N LYS A 21 1.09 27.86 -3.34
CA LYS A 21 0.99 26.42 -3.62
C LYS A 21 2.39 25.79 -3.59
N ASN A 22 2.46 24.49 -3.29
CA ASN A 22 3.72 23.71 -3.26
C ASN A 22 4.80 24.32 -2.35
N LYS A 23 4.43 24.60 -1.11
CA LYS A 23 5.34 25.14 -0.11
C LYS A 23 6.39 24.13 0.30
N ILE A 24 7.55 24.66 0.69
CA ILE A 24 8.64 23.87 1.23
C ILE A 24 8.46 23.84 2.74
N TYR A 25 8.14 22.66 3.27
CA TYR A 25 7.88 22.49 4.71
C TYR A 25 9.12 22.11 5.51
N SER A 26 10.14 21.55 4.85
CA SER A 26 11.39 21.14 5.47
C SER A 26 12.59 21.52 4.60
N LEU A 27 13.60 22.13 5.21
CA LEU A 27 14.86 22.45 4.55
C LEU A 27 15.71 21.21 4.27
N HIS A 28 15.53 20.17 5.10
CA HIS A 28 16.28 18.93 4.99
C HIS A 28 15.71 17.98 3.94
N GLU A 29 14.39 18.04 3.73
CA GLU A 29 13.67 17.21 2.76
C GLU A 29 12.59 18.06 2.07
N PRO A 30 12.94 18.79 0.98
CA PRO A 30 12.05 19.76 0.34
C PRO A 30 10.88 19.10 -0.41
N ASP A 31 10.97 17.82 -0.71
CA ASP A 31 9.94 17.06 -1.45
C ASP A 31 8.78 16.60 -0.55
N VAL A 32 8.90 16.75 0.78
CA VAL A 32 7.84 16.40 1.73
C VAL A 32 6.68 17.39 1.63
N TYR A 33 5.46 16.86 1.54
CA TYR A 33 4.25 17.66 1.60
C TYR A 33 3.40 17.37 2.84
N VAL A 34 2.42 18.24 3.06
CA VAL A 34 1.50 18.18 4.19
C VAL A 34 0.15 17.58 3.77
N ILE A 35 -0.34 16.68 4.61
CA ILE A 35 -1.64 16.03 4.48
C ILE A 35 -2.49 16.39 5.70
N ALA A 36 -3.67 16.97 5.49
CA ALA A 36 -4.63 17.22 6.55
C ALA A 36 -5.34 15.91 6.94
N LYS A 37 -5.27 15.53 8.22
CA LYS A 37 -5.85 14.27 8.73
C LYS A 37 -7.29 14.41 9.21
N GLY A 38 -7.78 15.64 9.40
CA GLY A 38 -9.12 15.91 9.91
C GLY A 38 -9.38 15.35 11.31
N LYS A 39 -8.32 15.19 12.13
CA LYS A 39 -8.41 14.71 13.51
C LYS A 39 -8.03 15.83 14.47
N ASP A 40 -8.80 15.99 15.55
CA ASP A 40 -8.62 17.07 16.52
C ASP A 40 -7.24 17.06 17.20
N HIS A 41 -6.77 15.87 17.60
CA HIS A 41 -5.46 15.73 18.27
C HIS A 41 -4.26 15.77 17.31
N LYS A 42 -4.48 15.70 15.99
CA LYS A 42 -3.41 15.73 14.99
C LYS A 42 -3.96 16.21 13.65
N GLN A 43 -3.87 17.52 13.44
CA GLN A 43 -4.47 18.17 12.27
C GLN A 43 -3.71 17.87 10.96
N TYR A 44 -2.37 17.77 11.04
CA TYR A 44 -1.49 17.61 9.88
C TYR A 44 -0.51 16.46 10.05
N GLU A 45 -0.22 15.77 8.94
CA GLU A 45 0.87 14.84 8.79
C GLU A 45 1.81 15.31 7.69
N TYR A 46 3.11 15.20 7.97
CA TYR A 46 4.18 15.50 7.03
C TYR A 46 4.72 14.17 6.50
N GLY A 47 4.79 14.05 5.19
CA GLY A 47 5.44 12.90 4.58
C GLY A 47 4.98 12.64 3.15
N ASN A 48 5.36 11.47 2.67
CA ASN A 48 4.98 10.94 1.38
C ASN A 48 3.71 10.06 1.52
N LYS A 49 2.84 10.09 0.52
CA LYS A 49 1.62 9.28 0.48
C LYS A 49 1.96 7.94 -0.15
N VAL A 50 1.40 6.88 0.41
CA VAL A 50 1.79 5.53 0.05
C VAL A 50 0.54 4.71 -0.21
N SER A 51 0.45 4.05 -1.35
CA SER A 51 -0.61 3.07 -1.65
C SER A 51 -0.17 1.68 -1.27
N ILE A 52 -1.02 0.96 -0.54
CA ILE A 52 -0.81 -0.45 -0.22
C ILE A 52 -1.95 -1.27 -0.81
N VAL A 53 -1.59 -2.36 -1.49
CA VAL A 53 -2.48 -3.30 -2.15
C VAL A 53 -2.36 -4.66 -1.48
N SER A 54 -3.47 -5.14 -0.91
CA SER A 54 -3.52 -6.45 -0.24
C SER A 54 -4.54 -7.40 -0.87
N THR A 55 -4.27 -8.70 -0.83
CA THR A 55 -5.23 -9.75 -1.22
C THR A 55 -6.36 -9.87 -0.19
N LYS A 56 -7.58 -10.06 -0.66
CA LYS A 56 -8.76 -10.20 0.20
C LYS A 56 -8.71 -11.40 1.17
N ASP A 57 -8.26 -12.56 0.72
CA ASP A 57 -8.45 -13.81 1.46
C ASP A 57 -7.24 -14.17 2.33
N THR A 58 -6.02 -13.84 1.87
CA THR A 58 -4.76 -14.14 2.58
C THR A 58 -4.08 -12.92 3.18
N ASN A 59 -4.58 -11.71 2.92
CA ASN A 59 -4.00 -10.45 3.42
C ASN A 59 -2.52 -10.25 3.04
N ILE A 60 -2.07 -10.83 1.93
CA ILE A 60 -0.70 -10.68 1.42
C ILE A 60 -0.61 -9.37 0.65
N ILE A 61 0.42 -8.59 0.93
CA ILE A 61 0.72 -7.35 0.19
C ILE A 61 1.28 -7.74 -1.19
N VAL A 62 0.61 -7.28 -2.25
CA VAL A 62 0.98 -7.58 -3.64
C VAL A 62 1.48 -6.36 -4.39
N GLY A 63 1.17 -5.16 -3.89
CA GLY A 63 1.62 -3.92 -4.50
C GLY A 63 1.79 -2.84 -3.47
N VAL A 64 2.81 -2.04 -3.69
CA VAL A 64 3.19 -0.90 -2.87
C VAL A 64 3.59 0.20 -3.84
N ALA A 65 3.15 1.42 -3.62
CA ALA A 65 3.56 2.56 -4.44
C ALA A 65 3.69 3.82 -3.59
N SER A 66 4.83 4.49 -3.70
CA SER A 66 5.03 5.83 -3.13
C SER A 66 4.57 6.91 -4.12
N HIS A 67 4.13 8.07 -3.63
CA HIS A 67 3.60 9.16 -4.45
C HIS A 67 4.30 10.48 -4.16
N ASP A 68 5.29 10.83 -4.98
CA ASP A 68 6.12 12.03 -4.83
C ASP A 68 5.37 13.36 -4.73
N LYS A 69 4.13 13.41 -5.23
CA LYS A 69 3.29 14.60 -5.23
C LYS A 69 2.02 14.34 -4.44
N ASN A 70 1.50 15.40 -3.80
CA ASN A 70 0.20 15.37 -3.15
C ASN A 70 -0.94 15.29 -4.17
N ILE A 71 -1.15 14.10 -4.72
CA ILE A 71 -2.21 13.78 -5.65
C ILE A 71 -3.44 13.34 -4.85
N HIS A 72 -4.62 13.71 -5.32
CA HIS A 72 -5.88 13.24 -4.73
C HIS A 72 -6.02 11.72 -4.86
N ASP A 73 -6.53 11.06 -3.80
CA ASP A 73 -6.54 9.59 -3.68
C ASP A 73 -7.25 8.89 -4.84
N SER A 74 -8.28 9.51 -5.41
CA SER A 74 -8.97 8.97 -6.59
C SER A 74 -8.05 8.69 -7.80
N LYS A 75 -6.93 9.40 -7.91
CA LYS A 75 -5.96 9.26 -9.02
C LYS A 75 -4.79 8.32 -8.68
N THR A 76 -4.59 7.96 -7.41
CA THR A 76 -3.48 7.08 -6.99
C THR A 76 -3.75 5.60 -7.32
N LEU A 77 -5.02 5.23 -7.52
CA LEU A 77 -5.43 3.86 -7.85
C LEU A 77 -4.76 3.30 -9.10
N THR A 78 -4.54 4.12 -10.12
CA THR A 78 -3.93 3.67 -11.38
C THR A 78 -2.51 3.16 -11.14
N VAL A 79 -1.71 3.92 -10.38
CA VAL A 79 -0.33 3.53 -10.05
C VAL A 79 -0.31 2.28 -9.19
N ALA A 80 -1.17 2.23 -8.16
CA ALA A 80 -1.23 1.10 -7.25
C ALA A 80 -1.67 -0.21 -7.93
N ILE A 81 -2.70 -0.16 -8.79
CA ILE A 81 -3.16 -1.32 -9.56
C ILE A 81 -2.12 -1.73 -10.61
N SER A 82 -1.44 -0.77 -11.26
CA SER A 82 -0.36 -1.06 -12.20
C SER A 82 0.77 -1.84 -11.52
N HIS A 83 1.27 -1.34 -10.39
CA HIS A 83 2.34 -2.01 -9.62
C HIS A 83 1.90 -3.40 -9.14
N ALA A 84 0.68 -3.53 -8.65
CA ALA A 84 0.16 -4.83 -8.22
C ALA A 84 -0.05 -5.82 -9.38
N ASN A 85 -0.37 -5.34 -10.60
CA ASN A 85 -0.44 -6.18 -11.79
C ASN A 85 0.95 -6.63 -12.25
N SER A 86 1.98 -5.78 -12.15
CA SER A 86 3.36 -6.14 -12.50
C SER A 86 3.87 -7.33 -11.68
N ASN A 87 3.45 -7.44 -10.42
CA ASN A 87 3.84 -8.52 -9.52
C ASN A 87 2.99 -9.80 -9.69
N ARG A 88 2.00 -9.81 -10.59
CA ARG A 88 1.05 -10.91 -10.76
C ARG A 88 1.01 -11.41 -12.20
N ASN A 89 0.91 -12.73 -12.36
CA ASN A 89 0.65 -13.32 -13.68
C ASN A 89 -0.80 -13.12 -14.16
N LYS A 90 -1.75 -12.96 -13.23
CA LYS A 90 -3.18 -12.78 -13.54
C LYS A 90 -3.61 -11.36 -13.18
N PRO A 91 -4.21 -10.60 -14.12
CA PRO A 91 -4.63 -9.23 -13.86
C PRO A 91 -5.77 -9.17 -12.86
N ILE A 92 -5.84 -8.04 -12.18
CA ILE A 92 -6.82 -7.76 -11.14
C ILE A 92 -8.18 -7.49 -11.79
N LYS A 93 -9.18 -8.32 -11.45
CA LYS A 93 -10.54 -8.16 -11.99
C LYS A 93 -11.43 -7.26 -11.13
N GLN A 94 -11.19 -7.24 -9.82
CA GLN A 94 -12.01 -6.51 -8.84
C GLN A 94 -11.11 -5.96 -7.73
N ALA A 95 -11.39 -4.73 -7.31
CA ALA A 95 -10.76 -4.07 -6.17
C ALA A 95 -11.82 -3.44 -5.28
N VAL A 96 -11.64 -3.50 -3.97
CA VAL A 96 -12.49 -2.88 -2.95
C VAL A 96 -11.70 -1.74 -2.34
N CYS A 97 -12.22 -0.52 -2.39
CA CYS A 97 -11.49 0.67 -1.95
C CYS A 97 -12.31 1.44 -0.91
N ASP A 98 -11.64 2.36 -0.24
CA ASP A 98 -12.23 3.27 0.75
C ASP A 98 -13.18 4.27 0.12
N ARG A 99 -14.03 4.90 0.95
CA ARG A 99 -14.99 5.90 0.48
C ARG A 99 -14.33 7.10 -0.21
N GLY A 100 -13.10 7.45 0.18
CA GLY A 100 -12.35 8.58 -0.36
C GLY A 100 -12.01 8.44 -1.85
N TYR A 101 -12.01 7.22 -2.38
CA TYR A 101 -11.73 6.93 -3.80
C TYR A 101 -12.96 7.16 -4.68
N VAL A 102 -13.49 8.38 -4.66
CA VAL A 102 -14.62 8.77 -5.51
C VAL A 102 -14.13 9.02 -6.93
N GLY A 103 -14.85 8.48 -7.93
CA GLY A 103 -14.63 8.80 -9.34
C GLY A 103 -14.65 7.55 -10.23
N ALA A 104 -13.52 6.86 -10.33
CA ALA A 104 -13.35 5.78 -11.29
C ALA A 104 -14.09 4.50 -10.86
N LYS A 105 -14.98 3.99 -11.72
CA LYS A 105 -15.67 2.70 -11.53
C LYS A 105 -14.85 1.53 -12.05
N VAL A 106 -14.02 1.78 -13.07
CA VAL A 106 -13.13 0.79 -13.70
C VAL A 106 -11.76 1.45 -13.88
N VAL A 107 -10.70 0.77 -13.45
CA VAL A 107 -9.31 1.22 -13.63
C VAL A 107 -8.50 0.03 -14.12
N LEU A 108 -7.81 0.17 -15.26
CA LEU A 108 -6.98 -0.89 -15.86
C LEU A 108 -7.71 -2.25 -15.98
N GLY A 109 -9.00 -2.22 -16.31
CA GLY A 109 -9.86 -3.42 -16.41
C GLY A 109 -10.37 -3.98 -15.08
N ALA A 110 -9.94 -3.44 -13.94
CA ALA A 110 -10.42 -3.81 -12.61
C ALA A 110 -11.68 -3.04 -12.22
N ASN A 111 -12.72 -3.74 -11.78
CA ASN A 111 -13.93 -3.11 -11.25
C ASN A 111 -13.70 -2.66 -9.80
N ILE A 112 -13.94 -1.36 -9.53
CA ILE A 112 -13.77 -0.77 -8.20
C ILE A 112 -15.10 -0.80 -7.44
N ILE A 113 -15.07 -1.42 -6.26
CA ILE A 113 -16.21 -1.56 -5.36
C ILE A 113 -15.98 -0.63 -4.18
N LEU A 114 -16.87 0.35 -4.03
CA LEU A 114 -16.86 1.29 -2.93
C LEU A 114 -17.99 0.95 -1.94
N PRO A 115 -17.78 1.15 -0.62
CA PRO A 115 -18.82 0.98 0.38
C PRO A 115 -19.86 2.09 0.29
N LYS A 116 -20.89 1.85 -0.55
CA LYS A 116 -22.06 2.71 -0.76
C LYS A 116 -23.33 2.03 -0.27
N LYS A 117 -24.40 2.83 -0.09
CA LYS A 117 -25.74 2.28 0.16
C LYS A 117 -26.12 1.32 -0.96
N ALA A 118 -26.77 0.22 -0.60
CA ALA A 118 -27.24 -0.75 -1.59
C ALA A 118 -28.24 -0.10 -2.54
N LEU A 119 -28.13 -0.40 -3.83
CA LEU A 119 -29.07 0.10 -4.83
C LEU A 119 -30.39 -0.65 -4.71
N LYS A 120 -31.54 0.02 -4.89
CA LYS A 120 -32.88 -0.59 -4.84
C LYS A 120 -33.03 -1.76 -5.83
N ARG A 121 -32.34 -1.68 -6.98
CA ARG A 121 -32.30 -2.72 -8.03
C ARG A 121 -31.51 -3.98 -7.68
N ASP A 122 -30.66 -3.95 -6.65
CA ASP A 122 -29.80 -5.10 -6.35
C ASP A 122 -30.61 -6.22 -5.67
N ASN A 123 -30.47 -7.45 -6.17
CA ASN A 123 -31.00 -8.65 -5.49
C ASN A 123 -30.32 -8.84 -4.11
N ARG A 124 -31.01 -9.45 -3.14
CA ARG A 124 -30.50 -9.79 -1.80
C ARG A 124 -29.12 -10.44 -1.85
N TYR A 125 -28.92 -11.41 -2.75
CA TYR A 125 -27.63 -12.10 -2.92
C TYR A 125 -26.50 -11.14 -3.32
N GLN A 126 -26.74 -10.24 -4.27
CA GLN A 126 -25.73 -9.28 -4.73
C GLN A 126 -25.39 -8.26 -3.65
N ARG A 127 -26.39 -7.85 -2.85
CA ARG A 127 -26.17 -6.99 -1.68
C ARG A 127 -25.28 -7.67 -0.64
N ASP A 128 -25.55 -8.93 -0.32
CA ASP A 128 -24.75 -9.69 0.66
C ASP A 128 -23.31 -9.91 0.18
N LYS A 129 -23.12 -10.25 -1.10
CA LYS A 129 -21.78 -10.38 -1.70
C LYS A 129 -20.97 -9.09 -1.58
N LYS A 130 -21.56 -7.94 -1.95
CA LYS A 130 -20.91 -6.62 -1.80
C LYS A 130 -20.62 -6.30 -0.34
N ARG A 131 -21.57 -6.58 0.57
CA ARG A 131 -21.39 -6.36 2.02
C ARG A 131 -20.23 -7.18 2.59
N LYS A 132 -20.13 -8.47 2.24
CA LYS A 132 -19.02 -9.35 2.67
C LYS A 132 -17.67 -8.84 2.16
N LEU A 133 -17.60 -8.37 0.92
CA LEU A 133 -16.39 -7.75 0.36
C LEU A 133 -15.99 -6.47 1.12
N CYS A 134 -16.94 -5.56 1.34
CA CYS A 134 -16.68 -4.33 2.08
C CYS A 134 -16.33 -4.59 3.56
N LYS A 135 -16.83 -5.67 4.18
CA LYS A 135 -16.44 -6.07 5.53
C LYS A 135 -15.00 -6.58 5.57
N ARG A 136 -14.58 -7.37 4.58
CA ARG A 136 -13.19 -7.86 4.48
C ARG A 136 -12.18 -6.74 4.27
N ARG A 137 -12.57 -5.65 3.59
CA ARG A 137 -11.77 -4.43 3.45
C ARG A 137 -11.20 -3.93 4.78
N ALA A 138 -11.95 -4.04 5.88
CA ALA A 138 -11.54 -3.57 7.20
C ALA A 138 -10.26 -4.24 7.73
N ALA A 139 -9.82 -5.36 7.14
CA ALA A 139 -8.56 -6.01 7.48
C ALA A 139 -7.32 -5.23 7.01
N ILE A 140 -7.44 -4.24 6.12
CA ILE A 140 -6.27 -3.44 5.70
C ILE A 140 -5.81 -2.44 6.76
N GLU A 141 -6.73 -1.92 7.59
CA GLU A 141 -6.41 -0.97 8.66
C GLU A 141 -5.42 -1.57 9.68
N PRO A 142 -5.62 -2.78 10.23
CA PRO A 142 -4.63 -3.37 11.13
C PRO A 142 -3.31 -3.66 10.43
N ILE A 143 -3.31 -4.05 9.14
CA ILE A 143 -2.07 -4.24 8.36
C ILE A 143 -1.27 -2.93 8.30
N ILE A 144 -1.93 -1.81 7.96
CA ILE A 144 -1.31 -0.49 7.93
C ILE A 144 -0.86 -0.07 9.33
N GLY A 145 -1.63 -0.43 10.37
CA GLY A 145 -1.25 -0.24 11.77
C GLY A 145 0.09 -0.91 12.08
N HIS A 146 0.21 -2.22 11.82
CA HIS A 146 1.44 -2.99 12.00
C HIS A 146 2.61 -2.42 11.19
N LEU A 147 2.38 -2.03 9.93
CA LEU A 147 3.42 -1.38 9.13
C LEU A 147 3.93 -0.10 9.79
N LYS A 148 3.05 0.70 10.39
CA LYS A 148 3.43 1.97 11.04
C LYS A 148 4.11 1.79 12.39
N SER A 149 3.64 0.86 13.23
CA SER A 149 4.18 0.62 14.58
C SER A 149 5.42 -0.27 14.55
N ASP A 150 5.33 -1.42 13.89
CA ASP A 150 6.28 -2.52 14.05
C ASP A 150 7.40 -2.41 13.02
N PHE A 151 7.06 -2.03 11.78
CA PHE A 151 8.01 -1.89 10.66
C PHE A 151 8.42 -0.44 10.39
N ARG A 152 8.19 0.45 11.35
CA ARG A 152 8.66 1.86 11.34
C ARG A 152 8.24 2.66 10.11
N LEU A 153 7.15 2.31 9.42
CA LEU A 153 6.62 3.11 8.30
C LEU A 153 6.18 4.52 8.74
N SER A 154 5.98 4.73 10.05
CA SER A 154 5.66 6.05 10.62
C SER A 154 6.79 7.07 10.53
N ARG A 155 8.05 6.65 10.40
CA ARG A 155 9.22 7.53 10.27
C ARG A 155 10.20 6.97 9.26
N ASN A 156 10.43 7.70 8.17
CA ASN A 156 11.48 7.33 7.24
C ASN A 156 12.83 7.89 7.70
N LEU A 157 13.85 7.03 7.74
CA LEU A 157 15.23 7.39 8.06
C LEU A 157 16.10 7.54 6.80
N LEU A 158 15.60 7.08 5.65
CA LEU A 158 16.26 7.20 4.36
C LEU A 158 15.99 8.58 3.76
N LYS A 159 16.93 9.09 2.96
CA LYS A 159 16.85 10.43 2.36
C LYS A 159 16.24 10.39 0.97
N GLY A 160 15.44 11.41 0.65
CA GLY A 160 14.84 11.60 -0.67
C GLY A 160 13.70 10.63 -0.98
N GLN A 161 13.06 10.89 -2.12
CA GLN A 161 11.94 10.11 -2.66
C GLN A 161 12.28 8.62 -2.87
N VAL A 162 13.50 8.34 -3.35
CA VAL A 162 14.01 6.96 -3.49
C VAL A 162 14.08 6.26 -2.13
N GLY A 163 14.49 7.00 -1.09
CA GLY A 163 14.48 6.49 0.28
C GLY A 163 13.08 6.19 0.79
N ASP A 164 12.09 7.02 0.47
CA ASP A 164 10.68 6.76 0.81
C ASP A 164 10.18 5.47 0.18
N GLU A 165 10.44 5.29 -1.12
CA GLU A 165 10.02 4.08 -1.84
C GLU A 165 10.65 2.82 -1.26
N ILE A 166 11.98 2.83 -1.02
CA ILE A 166 12.70 1.70 -0.43
C ILE A 166 12.16 1.37 0.96
N ASN A 167 11.91 2.39 1.81
CA ASN A 167 11.43 2.16 3.18
C ASN A 167 10.09 1.42 3.17
N VAL A 168 9.17 1.81 2.28
CA VAL A 168 7.86 1.17 2.19
C VAL A 168 7.98 -0.26 1.66
N LEU A 169 8.80 -0.48 0.63
CA LEU A 169 9.05 -1.81 0.08
C LEU A 169 9.63 -2.75 1.14
N MET A 170 10.61 -2.29 1.91
CA MET A 170 11.23 -3.06 2.99
C MET A 170 10.23 -3.34 4.12
N ALA A 171 9.44 -2.35 4.54
CA ALA A 171 8.42 -2.56 5.56
C ALA A 171 7.38 -3.62 5.15
N ALA A 172 6.91 -3.57 3.90
CA ALA A 172 5.99 -4.57 3.37
C ALA A 172 6.61 -5.97 3.32
N LEU A 173 7.86 -6.06 2.86
CA LEU A 173 8.61 -7.31 2.78
C LEU A 173 8.84 -7.94 4.16
N CYS A 174 9.22 -7.13 5.16
CA CYS A 174 9.39 -7.61 6.53
C CYS A 174 8.08 -8.16 7.12
N LEU A 175 6.95 -7.51 6.88
CA LEU A 175 5.63 -8.03 7.30
C LEU A 175 5.31 -9.39 6.65
N GLU A 176 5.60 -9.55 5.36
CA GLU A 176 5.38 -10.83 4.69
C GLU A 176 6.30 -11.94 5.24
N PHE A 177 7.56 -11.62 5.57
CA PHE A 177 8.45 -12.56 6.23
C PHE A 177 7.95 -12.97 7.61
N GLU A 178 7.43 -12.04 8.41
CA GLU A 178 6.87 -12.36 9.72
C GLU A 178 5.64 -13.28 9.59
N LYS A 179 4.76 -13.03 8.61
CA LYS A 179 3.61 -13.92 8.34
C LYS A 179 4.05 -15.33 7.96
N VAL A 180 5.10 -15.46 7.15
CA VAL A 180 5.64 -16.77 6.75
C VAL A 180 6.29 -17.46 7.95
N ALA A 181 7.06 -16.75 8.76
CA ALA A 181 7.73 -17.28 9.95
C ALA A 181 6.73 -17.77 11.01
N ASN A 182 5.64 -17.03 11.23
CA ASN A 182 4.59 -17.39 12.19
C ASN A 182 3.69 -18.53 11.70
N CYS A 183 3.73 -18.86 10.40
CA CYS A 183 2.99 -19.98 9.85
C CYS A 183 3.69 -21.31 10.18
N HIS A 184 3.26 -21.95 11.27
CA HIS A 184 3.81 -23.23 11.75
C HIS A 184 3.87 -24.33 10.68
N CYS A 185 3.02 -24.27 9.65
CA CYS A 185 3.07 -25.21 8.52
C CYS A 185 4.41 -25.14 7.75
N TYR A 186 5.04 -23.98 7.63
CA TYR A 186 6.34 -23.86 6.97
C TYR A 186 7.47 -24.49 7.79
N PHE A 187 7.41 -24.38 9.11
CA PHE A 187 8.37 -25.04 10.00
C PHE A 187 8.34 -26.57 9.82
N PHE A 188 7.15 -27.17 9.78
CA PHE A 188 7.00 -28.61 9.55
C PHE A 188 7.37 -29.04 8.12
N VAL A 189 7.08 -28.22 7.10
CA VAL A 189 7.44 -28.51 5.71
C VAL A 189 8.95 -28.38 5.48
N LEU A 190 9.62 -27.40 6.07
CA LEU A 190 11.09 -27.27 6.04
C LEU A 190 11.76 -28.41 6.81
N ALA A 191 11.27 -28.77 7.99
CA ALA A 191 11.79 -29.90 8.76
C ALA A 191 11.66 -31.22 7.98
N LYS A 192 10.51 -31.49 7.36
CA LYS A 192 10.33 -32.68 6.51
C LYS A 192 11.17 -32.63 5.22
N SER A 193 11.29 -31.46 4.59
CA SER A 193 12.08 -31.33 3.35
C SER A 193 13.59 -31.45 3.63
N TRP A 194 14.07 -31.00 4.79
CA TRP A 194 15.46 -31.18 5.22
C TRP A 194 15.77 -32.64 5.53
N VAL A 195 14.84 -33.34 6.20
CA VAL A 195 14.95 -34.79 6.48
C VAL A 195 14.90 -35.65 5.20
N VAL A 196 14.19 -35.21 4.16
CA VAL A 196 13.99 -36.02 2.94
C VAL A 196 14.92 -35.64 1.78
N TYR A 197 15.37 -34.37 1.65
CA TYR A 197 16.04 -33.88 0.43
C TYR A 197 17.42 -33.22 0.60
N GLY A 198 17.96 -33.09 1.82
CA GLY A 198 19.26 -32.44 2.03
C GLY A 198 19.35 -31.02 1.41
N GLU A 199 20.54 -30.57 0.97
CA GLU A 199 20.85 -29.21 0.46
C GLU A 199 19.96 -28.67 -0.69
N LYS A 200 19.11 -29.50 -1.32
CA LYS A 200 18.25 -29.08 -2.46
C LYS A 200 16.94 -28.40 -2.04
N SER A 201 16.78 -28.04 -0.77
CA SER A 201 15.55 -27.50 -0.18
C SER A 201 15.12 -26.12 -0.68
N LEU A 202 16.04 -25.32 -1.26
CA LEU A 202 15.75 -23.94 -1.68
C LEU A 202 14.72 -23.83 -2.82
N PHE A 203 14.62 -24.86 -3.67
CA PHE A 203 13.77 -24.82 -4.87
C PHE A 203 12.27 -25.01 -4.56
N PHE A 204 11.95 -25.68 -3.45
CA PHE A 204 10.56 -25.94 -3.05
C PHE A 204 9.88 -24.70 -2.43
N LEU A 205 10.66 -23.83 -1.78
CA LEU A 205 10.15 -22.60 -1.17
C LEU A 205 9.55 -21.65 -2.21
N LEU A 206 10.18 -21.53 -3.38
CA LEU A 206 9.73 -20.68 -4.49
C LEU A 206 8.42 -21.17 -5.14
N HIS A 207 8.14 -22.48 -5.11
CA HIS A 207 6.90 -23.04 -5.66
C HIS A 207 5.69 -22.82 -4.74
N SER A 208 5.87 -22.93 -3.42
CA SER A 208 4.80 -22.71 -2.44
C SER A 208 4.31 -21.26 -2.42
N VAL A 209 5.21 -20.28 -2.60
CA VAL A 209 4.87 -18.86 -2.72
C VAL A 209 4.05 -18.59 -4.00
N LYS A 210 4.38 -19.25 -5.13
CA LYS A 210 3.62 -19.15 -6.38
C LYS A 210 2.20 -19.71 -6.27
N TYR A 211 1.98 -20.79 -5.52
CA TYR A 211 0.65 -21.42 -5.39
C TYR A 211 -0.36 -20.52 -4.66
N CYS A 212 0.10 -19.70 -3.71
CA CYS A 212 -0.73 -18.78 -2.94
C CYS A 212 -1.24 -17.57 -3.77
N GLN A 213 -0.62 -17.26 -4.90
CA GLN A 213 -1.07 -16.14 -5.76
C GLN A 213 -2.24 -16.48 -6.70
N SER A 214 -2.60 -17.76 -6.85
CA SER A 214 -3.44 -18.25 -7.95
C SER A 214 -4.95 -17.96 -7.82
N LYS A 215 -5.47 -17.69 -6.62
CA LYS A 215 -6.93 -17.78 -6.35
C LYS A 215 -7.65 -16.48 -5.97
N TYR A 216 -7.03 -15.31 -5.98
CA TYR A 216 -7.60 -14.17 -5.25
C TYR A 216 -8.04 -12.99 -6.14
N SER A 217 -9.36 -12.88 -6.26
CA SER A 217 -10.13 -11.82 -6.94
C SER A 217 -10.75 -10.87 -5.91
N ALA A 218 -9.93 -10.04 -5.29
CA ALA A 218 -10.33 -8.76 -4.69
C ALA A 218 -9.10 -8.16 -4.03
N ILE A 219 -8.78 -6.94 -4.42
CA ILE A 219 -7.69 -6.16 -3.86
C ILE A 219 -8.25 -5.09 -2.96
N VAL A 220 -7.76 -5.01 -1.74
CA VAL A 220 -8.06 -3.89 -0.86
C VAL A 220 -6.98 -2.84 -1.06
N LEU A 221 -7.42 -1.63 -1.41
CA LEU A 221 -6.58 -0.45 -1.63
C LEU A 221 -6.93 0.56 -0.55
N ASN A 222 -5.94 0.87 0.30
CA ASN A 222 -5.95 2.09 1.07
C ASN A 222 -4.59 2.79 0.97
N VAL A 223 -4.65 4.11 1.04
CA VAL A 223 -3.55 5.06 0.89
C VAL A 223 -3.42 5.87 2.17
#